data_AF-A0A654TPC0-F1
#
_entry.id   AF-A0A654TPC0-F1
#
_cell.length_a   1.000
_cell.length_b   1.000
_cell.length_c   1.000
_cell.angle_alpha   90.00
_cell.angle_beta   90.00
_cell.angle_gamma   90.00
#
_symmetry.space_group_name_H-M   'P 1'
#
loop_
_entity.id
_entity.type
_entity.pdbx_description
1 polymer ?
#
loop_
_entity_poly.entity_id
_entity_poly.type
_entity_poly.pdbx_seq_one_letter_code
_entity_poly.pdbx_strand_id
1 'polypeptide(L)'
;MEAELPLGSTDMGNVTQVLPGIHPVIGLDAGAATVHQRAFTVASAGASADRAVVDGAIMLARTVVRLAQTPDERDRVLAAQQRRAAR
;
A
#
# COMPACT_ATOMS: atom_id res chain seq x y z
N MET A 1 2.57 8.82 18.67
CA MET A 1 1.83 9.09 17.41
C MET A 1 2.56 8.51 16.20
N GLU A 2 3.74 9.00 15.80
CA GLU A 2 4.49 8.38 14.68
C GLU A 2 4.94 6.93 14.91
N ALA A 3 5.24 6.58 16.17
CA ALA A 3 5.60 5.21 16.53
C ALA A 3 4.44 4.20 16.42
N GLU A 4 3.19 4.68 16.39
CA GLU A 4 1.98 3.84 16.30
C GLU A 4 1.32 3.91 14.91
N LEU A 5 1.58 4.98 14.16
CA LEU A 5 1.08 5.22 12.81
C LEU A 5 2.24 5.76 11.97
N PRO A 6 2.81 4.97 11.04
CA PRO A 6 3.83 5.47 10.13
C PRO A 6 3.29 6.69 9.37
N LEU A 7 3.80 7.88 9.68
CA LEU A 7 3.49 9.08 8.92
C LEU A 7 4.37 9.09 7.67
N GLY A 8 3.72 9.12 6.50
CA GLY A 8 4.37 9.23 5.21
C GLY A 8 3.80 10.42 4.45
N SER A 9 4.67 11.18 3.78
CA SER A 9 4.24 12.19 2.81
C SER A 9 4.27 11.54 1.43
N THR A 10 3.09 11.27 0.87
CA THR A 10 2.91 10.66 -0.46
C THR A 10 1.73 11.31 -1.18
N ASP A 11 1.85 11.45 -2.49
CA ASP A 11 0.79 11.88 -3.40
C ASP A 11 -0.40 10.91 -3.45
N MET A 12 -0.25 9.67 -2.95
CA MET A 12 -1.36 8.76 -2.72
C MET A 12 -2.39 9.34 -1.74
N GLY A 13 -1.98 10.27 -0.87
CA GLY A 13 -2.90 11.07 -0.05
C GLY A 13 -3.90 11.86 -0.92
N ASN A 14 -3.43 12.46 -2.02
CA ASN A 14 -4.29 13.18 -2.96
C ASN A 14 -5.21 12.21 -3.72
N VAL A 15 -4.69 11.06 -4.16
CA VAL A 15 -5.49 10.02 -4.85
C VAL A 15 -6.64 9.55 -3.96
N THR A 16 -6.38 9.30 -2.68
CA THR A 16 -7.40 8.76 -1.75
C THR A 16 -8.50 9.75 -1.36
N GLN A 17 -8.33 11.04 -1.71
CA GLN A 17 -9.42 12.03 -1.64
C GLN A 17 -10.46 11.81 -2.74
N VAL A 18 -10.04 11.32 -3.92
CA VAL A 18 -10.90 11.14 -5.10
C VAL A 18 -11.36 9.70 -5.27
N LEU A 19 -10.50 8.72 -5.00
CA LEU A 19 -10.79 7.30 -5.14
C LEU A 19 -10.60 6.55 -3.81
N PRO A 20 -11.37 5.49 -3.52
CA PRO A 20 -10.99 4.55 -2.47
C PRO A 20 -9.65 3.90 -2.82
N GLY A 21 -8.70 3.88 -1.88
CA GLY A 21 -7.38 3.30 -2.11
C GLY A 21 -6.65 2.97 -0.81
N ILE A 22 -5.55 2.23 -0.93
CA ILE A 22 -4.67 1.82 0.18
C ILE A 22 -3.21 2.13 -0.19
N HIS A 23 -2.39 2.40 0.83
CA HIS A 23 -0.94 2.58 0.67
C HIS A 23 -0.20 1.72 1.72
N PRO A 24 -0.19 0.38 1.55
CA PRO A 24 0.46 -0.52 2.50
C PRO A 24 1.98 -0.50 2.33
N VAL A 25 2.70 -0.86 3.39
CA VAL A 25 4.16 -1.03 3.40
C VAL A 25 4.49 -2.50 3.60
N ILE A 26 5.48 -3.00 2.87
CA ILE A 26 6.02 -4.36 2.99
C ILE A 26 7.49 -4.24 3.38
N GLY A 27 7.89 -4.96 4.42
CA GLY A 27 9.25 -4.95 4.92
C GLY A 27 10.22 -5.74 4.04
N LEU A 28 11.49 -5.36 4.10
CA LEU A 28 12.64 -6.11 3.60
C LEU A 28 13.75 -6.10 4.65
N ASP A 29 14.74 -6.97 4.51
CA ASP A 29 15.85 -7.10 5.46
C ASP A 29 16.81 -5.90 5.34
N ALA A 30 16.46 -4.77 5.97
CA ALA A 30 17.21 -3.51 5.92
C ALA A 30 18.06 -3.23 7.17
N GLY A 31 18.00 -4.09 8.19
CA GLY A 31 18.59 -3.84 9.50
C GLY A 31 18.03 -2.54 10.11
N ALA A 32 18.92 -1.64 10.53
CA ALA A 32 18.53 -0.33 11.08
C ALA A 32 18.30 0.75 10.00
N ALA A 33 18.50 0.44 8.72
CA ALA A 33 18.37 1.44 7.66
C ALA A 33 16.90 1.77 7.40
N THR A 34 16.63 3.06 7.13
CA THR A 34 15.29 3.56 6.77
C THR A 34 15.27 4.16 5.37
N VAL A 35 14.07 4.40 4.85
CA VAL A 35 13.88 5.09 3.56
C VAL A 35 14.69 6.39 3.50
N HIS A 36 15.18 6.75 2.31
CA HIS A 36 16.07 7.88 2.04
C HIS A 36 17.51 7.76 2.56
N GLN A 37 17.96 6.59 3.02
CA GLN A 37 19.36 6.33 3.35
C GLN A 37 20.06 5.48 2.27
N ARG A 38 21.36 5.73 2.03
CA ARG A 38 22.16 4.95 1.08
C ARG A 38 22.20 3.45 1.44
N ALA A 39 22.25 3.13 2.74
CA ALA A 39 22.20 1.75 3.21
C ALA A 39 20.89 1.04 2.82
N PHE A 40 19.76 1.78 2.83
CA PHE A 40 18.48 1.25 2.39
C PHE A 40 18.45 1.00 0.89
N THR A 41 19.11 1.82 0.07
CA THR A 41 19.28 1.54 -1.38
C THR A 41 19.99 0.21 -1.62
N VAL A 42 21.04 -0.09 -0.84
CA VAL A 42 21.76 -1.37 -0.95
C VAL A 42 20.85 -2.53 -0.53
N ALA A 43 20.11 -2.39 0.57
CA ALA A 43 19.17 -3.41 1.03
C ALA A 43 18.03 -3.67 0.03
N SER A 44 17.53 -2.63 -0.62
CA SER A 44 16.48 -2.71 -1.66
C SER A 44 16.92 -3.37 -2.96
N ALA A 45 18.20 -3.71 -3.12
CA ALA A 45 18.73 -4.46 -4.27
C ALA A 45 19.07 -5.92 -3.92
N GLY A 46 18.68 -6.39 -2.74
CA GLY A 46 18.94 -7.76 -2.26
C GLY A 46 17.76 -8.72 -2.41
N ALA A 47 18.02 -10.01 -2.18
CA ALA A 47 17.02 -11.07 -2.32
C ALA A 47 15.79 -10.94 -1.40
N SER A 48 15.90 -10.23 -0.27
CA SER A 48 14.75 -9.90 0.57
C SER A 48 13.83 -8.88 -0.09
N ALA A 49 14.39 -7.92 -0.84
CA ALA A 49 13.62 -6.93 -1.58
C ALA A 49 12.88 -7.58 -2.76
N ASP A 50 13.54 -8.48 -3.49
CA ASP A 50 12.90 -9.26 -4.57
C ASP A 50 11.70 -10.06 -4.04
N ARG A 51 11.85 -10.72 -2.88
CA ARG A 51 10.75 -11.40 -2.20
C ARG A 51 9.62 -10.44 -1.82
N ALA A 52 9.95 -9.30 -1.23
CA ALA A 52 8.96 -8.29 -0.86
C ALA A 52 8.13 -7.78 -2.07
N VAL A 53 8.75 -7.64 -3.24
CA VAL A 53 8.05 -7.28 -4.49
C VAL A 53 7.05 -8.37 -4.90
N VAL A 54 7.48 -9.64 -4.91
CA VAL A 54 6.60 -10.77 -5.27
C VAL A 54 5.46 -10.92 -4.26
N ASP A 55 5.75 -10.85 -2.97
CA ASP A 55 4.75 -10.91 -1.90
C ASP A 55 3.74 -9.77 -2.03
N GLY A 56 4.21 -8.55 -2.33
CA GLY A 56 3.35 -7.40 -2.58
C GLY A 56 2.43 -7.58 -3.76
N ALA A 57 2.96 -8.08 -4.89
CA ALA A 57 2.15 -8.36 -6.07
C ALA A 57 1.06 -9.41 -5.76
N ILE A 58 1.41 -10.49 -5.07
CA ILE A 58 0.47 -11.54 -4.67
C ILE A 58 -0.59 -10.99 -3.71
N MET A 59 -0.20 -10.19 -2.71
CA MET A 59 -1.13 -9.60 -1.75
C MET A 59 -2.11 -8.63 -2.42
N LEU A 60 -1.65 -7.77 -3.33
CA LEU A 60 -2.52 -6.88 -4.10
C LEU A 60 -3.48 -7.67 -4.99
N ALA A 61 -2.99 -8.69 -5.70
CA ALA A 61 -3.83 -9.54 -6.55
C ALA A 61 -4.91 -10.25 -5.74
N ARG A 62 -4.55 -10.88 -4.61
CA ARG A 62 -5.50 -11.53 -3.70
C ARG A 62 -6.51 -10.55 -3.12
N THR A 63 -6.08 -9.34 -2.77
CA THR A 63 -6.98 -8.28 -2.27
C THR A 63 -8.02 -7.90 -3.32
N VAL A 64 -7.60 -7.68 -4.56
CA VAL A 64 -8.51 -7.35 -5.67
C VAL A 64 -9.47 -8.50 -5.96
N VAL A 65 -8.97 -9.74 -6.04
CA VAL A 65 -9.82 -10.92 -6.27
C VAL A 65 -10.85 -11.07 -5.15
N ARG A 66 -10.45 -10.94 -3.89
CA ARG A 66 -11.37 -11.00 -2.75
C ARG A 66 -12.40 -9.88 -2.81
N LEU A 67 -11.98 -8.66 -3.07
CA LEU A 67 -12.90 -7.53 -3.21
C LEU A 67 -13.93 -7.79 -4.33
N ALA A 68 -13.49 -8.26 -5.49
CA ALA A 68 -14.37 -8.51 -6.62
C ALA A 68 -15.37 -9.66 -6.38
N GLN A 69 -14.96 -10.68 -5.61
CA GLN A 69 -15.76 -11.86 -5.31
C GLN A 69 -16.68 -11.70 -4.09
N THR A 70 -16.54 -10.63 -3.29
CA THR A 70 -17.40 -10.34 -2.13
C THR A 70 -18.32 -9.18 -2.47
N PRO A 71 -19.60 -9.43 -2.85
CA PRO A 71 -20.52 -8.38 -3.32
C PRO A 71 -20.64 -7.21 -2.35
N ASP A 72 -20.82 -7.47 -1.05
CA ASP A 72 -20.98 -6.42 -0.05
C ASP A 72 -19.75 -5.50 0.04
N GLU A 73 -18.54 -6.06 -0.04
CA GLU A 73 -17.30 -5.28 -0.01
C GLU A 73 -17.10 -4.49 -1.30
N ARG A 74 -17.38 -5.10 -2.46
CA ARG A 74 -17.34 -4.43 -3.75
C ARG A 74 -18.29 -3.24 -3.77
N ASP A 75 -19.53 -3.46 -3.36
CA ASP A 75 -20.59 -2.46 -3.39
C ASP A 75 -20.29 -1.33 -2.38
N ARG A 76 -19.72 -1.67 -1.21
CA ARG A 76 -19.20 -0.70 -0.24
C ARG A 76 -18.13 0.21 -0.86
N VAL A 77 -17.17 -0.35 -1.60
CA VAL A 77 -16.09 0.41 -2.26
C VAL A 77 -16.63 1.28 -3.39
N LEU A 78 -17.53 0.75 -4.24
CA LEU A 78 -18.16 1.51 -5.32
C LEU A 78 -18.99 2.68 -4.79
N ALA A 79 -19.79 2.46 -3.74
CA ALA A 79 -20.54 3.53 -3.10
C ALA A 79 -19.59 4.60 -2.50
N ALA A 80 -18.44 4.20 -1.95
CA ALA A 80 -17.43 5.13 -1.46
C ALA A 80 -16.75 5.93 -2.59
N GLN A 81 -16.61 5.36 -3.78
CA GLN A 81 -16.12 6.05 -4.97
C GLN A 81 -17.15 7.09 -5.47
N GLN A 82 -18.42 6.71 -5.59
CA GLN A 82 -19.50 7.61 -5.97
C GLN A 82 -19.63 8.81 -5.02
N ARG A 83 -19.55 8.57 -3.70
CA ARG A 83 -19.58 9.66 -2.70
C ARG A 83 -18.43 10.65 -2.82
N ARG A 84 -17.24 10.20 -3.25
CA ARG A 84 -16.09 11.09 -3.45
C ARG A 84 -16.21 11.88 -4.76
N ALA A 85 -16.71 11.27 -5.82
CA ALA A 85 -16.94 11.92 -7.11
C ALA A 85 -18.04 13.00 -7.05
N ALA A 86 -18.96 12.90 -6.09
CA ALA A 86 -20.03 13.87 -5.87
C ALA A 86 -19.64 15.05 -4.95
N ARG A 87 -18.40 15.11 -4.47
CA ARG A 87 -17.85 16.24 -3.69
C ARG A 87 -17.18 17.23 -4.63
#